data_AF-A0A426XQV0-F1
#
_entry.id   AF-A0A426XQV0-F1
#
_cell.length_a   1.000
_cell.length_b   1.000
_cell.length_c   1.000
_cell.angle_alpha   90.00
_cell.angle_beta   90.00
_cell.angle_gamma   90.00
#
_symmetry.space_group_name_H-M   'P 1'
#
loop_
_entity.id
_entity.type
_entity.pdbx_description
1 polymer ?
#
loop_
_entity_poly.entity_id
_entity_poly.type
_entity_poly.pdbx_seq_one_letter_code
_entity_poly.pdbx_strand_id
1 'polypeptide(L)' 'MQKGYSSMLSFTVADMNSTVTKLMSLGAELDGPIKYEIHGKVAALRCLDGHMLGLYEPA' A
#
# COMPACT_ATOMS: atom_id res chain seq x y z
N MET A 1 -8.67 18.74 7.90
CA MET A 1 -7.40 18.34 8.55
C MET A 1 -6.42 17.98 7.44
N GLN A 2 -5.46 18.86 7.12
CA GLN A 2 -4.45 18.55 6.11
C GLN A 2 -3.53 17.47 6.69
N LYS A 3 -3.61 16.24 6.17
CA LYS A 3 -2.65 15.18 6.50
C LYS A 3 -1.31 15.58 5.87
N GLY A 4 -0.57 16.44 6.57
CA GLY A 4 0.72 16.98 6.13
C GLY A 4 1.66 15.84 5.78
N TYR A 5 2.37 15.99 4.65
CA TYR A 5 3.41 15.12 4.10
C TYR A 5 3.71 13.87 4.94
N SER A 6 2.85 12.85 4.88
CA SER A 6 3.17 11.57 5.50
C SER A 6 4.32 10.98 4.70
N SER A 7 5.43 10.66 5.36
CA SER A 7 6.52 9.91 4.72
C SER A 7 5.92 8.68 4.05
N MET A 8 6.04 8.62 2.72
CA MET A 8 5.60 7.49 1.92
C MET A 8 6.78 6.57 1.73
N LEU A 9 6.64 5.31 2.15
CA LEU A 9 7.61 4.26 1.91
C LEU A 9 7.09 3.35 0.80
N SER A 10 7.82 3.23 -0.30
CA SER A 10 7.42 2.41 -1.44
C SER A 10 8.22 1.10 -1.48
N PHE A 11 7.52 -0.01 -1.65
CA PHE A 11 8.09 -1.36 -1.68
C PHE A 11 7.64 -2.12 -2.92
N THR A 12 8.58 -2.83 -3.53
CA THR A 12 8.28 -3.84 -4.55
C THR A 12 7.95 -5.15 -3.85
N VAL A 13 6.83 -5.77 -4.21
CA VAL A 13 6.32 -7.01 -3.62
C VAL A 13 6.14 -8.06 -4.70
N ALA A 14 6.27 -9.34 -4.33
CA ALA A 14 6.08 -10.45 -5.26
C ALA A 14 4.60 -10.86 -5.42
N ASP A 15 3.79 -10.63 -4.39
CA ASP A 15 2.35 -10.90 -4.41
C ASP A 15 1.59 -9.85 -3.58
N MET A 16 0.81 -9.04 -4.30
CA MET A 16 0.06 -7.88 -3.81
C MET A 16 -1.04 -8.32 -2.86
N ASN A 17 -1.79 -9.36 -3.23
CA ASN A 17 -2.96 -9.79 -2.48
C ASN A 17 -2.57 -10.30 -1.09
N SER A 18 -1.60 -11.21 -1.02
CA SER A 18 -1.08 -11.74 0.25
C SER A 18 -0.42 -10.64 1.09
N THR A 19 0.32 -9.71 0.48
CA THR A 19 0.94 -8.59 1.20
C THR A 19 -0.11 -7.67 1.80
N VAL A 20 -1.12 -7.27 1.02
CA VAL A 20 -2.23 -6.44 1.49
C VAL A 20 -2.99 -7.15 2.61
N THR A 21 -3.36 -8.42 2.44
CA THR A 21 -4.05 -9.18 3.49
C THR A 21 -3.23 -9.28 4.78
N LYS A 22 -1.91 -9.49 4.66
CA LYS A 22 -1.01 -9.53 5.81
C LYS A 22 -0.94 -8.18 6.51
N LEU A 23 -0.76 -7.09 5.77
CA LEU A 23 -0.68 -5.73 6.33
C LEU A 23 -2.01 -5.32 6.97
N MET A 24 -3.15 -5.68 6.37
CA MET A 24 -4.47 -5.46 6.96
C MET A 24 -4.66 -6.25 8.27
N SER A 25 -4.17 -7.49 8.32
CA SER A 25 -4.19 -8.29 9.55
C SER A 25 -3.32 -7.68 10.67
N LEU A 26 -2.31 -6.88 10.31
CA LEU A 26 -1.46 -6.12 11.24
C LEU A 26 -2.02 -4.73 11.60
N GLY A 27 -3.22 -4.40 11.12
CA GLY A 27 -3.91 -3.14 11.43
C GLY A 27 -3.65 -2.01 10.44
N ALA A 28 -2.97 -2.25 9.31
CA ALA A 28 -2.94 -1.28 8.23
C ALA A 28 -4.29 -1.20 7.52
N GLU A 29 -4.63 -0.04 6.98
CA GLU A 29 -5.85 0.16 6.21
C GLU A 29 -5.49 0.40 4.75
N LEU A 30 -6.26 -0.19 3.84
CA LEU A 30 -6.08 0.05 2.40
C LEU A 30 -6.62 1.44 2.05
N ASP A 31 -5.77 2.29 1.47
CA ASP A 31 -6.10 3.66 1.06
C ASP A 31 -6.52 3.66 -0.42
N GLY A 32 -7.77 3.22 -0.66
CA GLY A 32 -8.36 3.05 -2.00
C GLY A 32 -8.24 1.63 -2.58
N PRO A 33 -8.61 1.41 -3.86
CA PRO A 33 -8.51 0.09 -4.48
C PRO A 33 -7.09 -0.24 -4.93
N ILE A 34 -6.79 -1.54 -5.08
CA ILE A 34 -5.61 -2.00 -5.83
C ILE A 34 -5.82 -1.61 -7.30
N LYS A 35 -4.86 -0.88 -7.87
CA LYS A 35 -4.84 -0.48 -9.28
C LYS A 35 -4.08 -1.51 -10.10
N TYR A 36 -4.62 -1.84 -11.26
CA TYR A 36 -4.02 -2.78 -12.21
C TYR A 36 -3.59 -1.99 -13.43
N GLU A 37 -2.28 -1.74 -13.52
CA GLU A 37 -1.67 -0.93 -14.56
C GLU A 37 -0.93 -1.84 -15.55
N ILE A 38 -0.55 -1.29 -16.71
CA ILE A 38 0.16 -2.03 -17.78
C ILE A 38 1.47 -2.65 -17.29
N HIS A 39 2.15 -1.99 -16.34
CA HIS A 39 3.47 -2.39 -15.86
C HIS A 39 3.41 -3.24 -14.56
N GLY A 40 2.22 -3.43 -13.98
CA GLY A 40 2.07 -4.13 -12.71
C GLY A 40 0.90 -3.63 -11.87
N LYS A 41 0.79 -4.13 -10.64
CA LYS A 41 -0.25 -3.73 -9.67
C LYS A 41 0.29 -2.71 -8.69
N VAL A 42 -0.54 -1.75 -8.30
CA VAL A 42 -0.18 -0.70 -7.34
C VAL A 42 -1.23 -0.63 -6.23
N ALA A 43 -0.80 -0.52 -4.98
CA ALA A 43 -1.67 -0.27 -3.84
C ALA A 43 -1.08 0.77 -2.90
N ALA A 44 -1.94 1.47 -2.16
CA ALA A 44 -1.54 2.35 -1.08
C ALA A 44 -2.17 1.86 0.22
N LEU A 45 -1.40 1.84 1.31
CA LEU A 45 -1.88 1.50 2.64
C LEU A 45 -1.51 2.59 3.63
N ARG A 46 -2.34 2.74 4.66
CA ARG A 46 -2.08 3.61 5.80
C ARG A 46 -1.81 2.76 7.03
N CYS A 47 -0.66 2.96 7.64
CA CYS A 47 -0.32 2.33 8.91
C CYS A 47 -1.04 3.04 10.08
N LEU A 48 -1.12 2.33 11.21
CA LEU A 48 -1.72 2.81 12.46
C LEU A 48 -1.05 4.10 12.98
N ASP A 49 0.22 4.29 12.67
CA ASP A 49 1.02 5.47 13.03
C ASP A 49 0.83 6.67 12.07
N GLY A 50 0.01 6.49 11.03
CA GLY A 50 -0.30 7.51 10.03
C GLY A 50 0.65 7.54 8.84
N HIS A 51 1.71 6.72 8.79
CA HIS A 51 2.59 6.59 7.62
C HIS A 51 1.85 5.96 6.44
N MET A 52 2.31 6.28 5.23
CA MET A 52 1.77 5.74 4.00
C MET A 52 2.76 4.72 3.41
N LEU A 53 2.24 3.56 3.02
CA LEU A 53 2.99 2.53 2.32
C LEU A 53 2.50 2.47 0.88
N GLY A 54 3.41 2.61 -0.09
CA GLY A 54 3.17 2.29 -1.49
C GLY A 54 3.62 0.86 -1.76
N LEU A 55 2.78 0.06 -2.39
CA LEU A 55 3.13 -1.28 -2.86
C LEU A 55 3.10 -1.32 -4.38
N TYR A 56 4.08 -2.00 -4.97
CA TYR A 56 4.15 -2.27 -6.39
C TYR A 56 4.47 -3.76 -6.62
N GLU A 57 3.63 -4.45 -7.38
CA GLU A 57 3.90 -5.80 -7.88
C GLU A 57 4.18 -5.71 -9.39
N PRO A 58 5.40 -6.03 -9.86
CA PRO A 58 5.70 -6.11 -11.29
C PRO A 58 4.83 -7.16 -11.99
N ALA A 59 4.51 -6.94 -13.27
CA ALA A 59 3.79 -7.91 -14.10
C ALA A 59 4.55 -9.23 -14.32
#